data_AF-A0A7I8VFJ9-F1
#
_entry.id   AF-A0A7I8VFJ9-F1
#
_cell.length_a   1.000
_cell.length_b   1.000
_cell.length_c   1.000
_cell.angle_alpha   90.00
_cell.angle_beta   90.00
_cell.angle_gamma   90.00
#
_symmetry.space_group_name_H-M   'P 1'
#
loop_
_entity.id
_entity.type
_entity.pdbx_description
1 polymer ?
#
loop_
_entity_poly.entity_id
_entity_poly.type
_entity_poly.pdbx_seq_one_letter_code
_entity_poly.pdbx_strand_id
1 'polypeptide(L)'
;MKFNFSVTQPGINFGLELVLNTDQPNYFLTSSVNAGYRILLHEPDAIPLMDTSGFNAGAGESVLVGFEKNEFVRLPAPYGDCEDNPNYRYDQCISNCKRDYFFEKCKCRPIYFKGTSRLCNPVEIIACIYPRTTEYFVSNQQSRCNCRRQCSETKFTYSLSTSRLSDLTIKKFKELTENDIETNILVLNLYYHTLEYKETTVKPAYSILALLADVGGAFGLLLGSTALTFFELGDWLLVSLFSYFHKKFLEKKVSVTKVEPIITEKNTK
;
A
#
# COMPACT_ATOMS: atom_id res chain seq x y z
N MET A 1 -21.67 14.89 8.80
CA MET A 1 -22.73 14.27 7.99
C MET A 1 -22.07 13.19 7.13
N LYS A 2 -22.48 11.92 7.23
CA LYS A 2 -22.00 10.86 6.32
C LYS A 2 -23.13 10.59 5.34
N PHE A 3 -22.90 10.85 4.07
CA PHE A 3 -23.84 10.48 3.02
C PHE A 3 -23.39 9.16 2.42
N ASN A 4 -24.33 8.24 2.18
CA ASN A 4 -24.05 6.97 1.55
C ASN A 4 -24.67 6.98 0.14
N PHE A 5 -23.85 7.30 -0.85
CA PHE A 5 -24.26 7.37 -2.25
C PHE A 5 -23.54 6.28 -3.05
N SER A 6 -24.27 5.65 -3.98
CA SER A 6 -23.73 4.67 -4.92
C SER A 6 -24.01 5.12 -6.34
N VAL A 7 -23.01 5.04 -7.22
CA VAL A 7 -23.12 5.44 -8.62
C VAL A 7 -23.29 4.20 -9.50
N THR A 8 -24.26 4.21 -10.40
CA THR A 8 -24.57 3.08 -11.30
C THR A 8 -24.22 3.33 -12.76
N GLN A 9 -23.98 4.59 -13.14
CA GLN A 9 -23.60 4.99 -14.50
C GLN A 9 -22.48 6.05 -14.43
N PRO A 10 -21.52 6.05 -15.37
CA PRO A 10 -20.49 7.08 -15.42
C PRO A 10 -21.04 8.41 -15.97
N GLY A 11 -20.30 9.49 -15.76
CA GLY A 11 -20.62 10.81 -16.29
C GLY A 11 -21.25 11.77 -15.27
N ILE A 12 -21.22 13.06 -15.62
CA ILE A 12 -21.50 14.19 -14.72
C ILE A 12 -22.92 14.11 -14.12
N ASN A 13 -23.93 13.76 -14.93
CA ASN A 13 -25.33 13.71 -14.51
C ASN A 13 -25.64 12.63 -13.46
N PHE A 14 -24.74 11.64 -13.31
CA PHE A 14 -24.87 10.55 -12.34
C PHE A 14 -23.86 10.67 -11.19
N GLY A 15 -23.09 11.76 -11.17
CA GLY A 15 -22.12 12.08 -10.15
C GLY A 15 -22.72 12.82 -8.95
N LEU A 16 -21.83 13.46 -8.19
CA LEU A 16 -22.16 14.32 -7.07
C LEU A 16 -21.92 15.78 -7.45
N GLU A 17 -23.00 16.56 -7.47
CA GLU A 17 -22.95 18.01 -7.63
C GLU A 17 -23.13 18.70 -6.27
N LEU A 18 -22.22 19.62 -5.95
CA LEU A 18 -22.23 20.41 -4.72
C LEU A 18 -22.11 21.89 -5.07
N VAL A 19 -22.98 22.72 -4.50
CA VAL A 19 -22.85 24.17 -4.50
C VAL A 19 -22.40 24.58 -3.10
N LEU A 20 -21.20 25.12 -3.00
CA LEU A 20 -20.54 25.44 -1.74
C LEU A 20 -20.35 26.96 -1.63
N ASN A 21 -20.59 27.51 -0.44
CA ASN A 21 -20.37 28.92 -0.13
C ASN A 21 -19.21 29.04 0.85
N THR A 22 -18.09 29.61 0.40
CA THR A 22 -16.88 29.77 1.21
C THR A 22 -17.08 30.75 2.37
N ASP A 23 -18.06 31.66 2.29
CA ASP A 23 -18.37 32.61 3.36
C ASP A 23 -17.12 33.40 3.83
N GLN A 24 -16.38 33.95 2.86
CA GLN A 24 -15.14 34.68 3.12
C GLN A 24 -15.26 35.82 4.15
N PRO A 25 -16.37 36.58 4.25
CA PRO A 25 -16.51 37.62 5.27
C PRO A 25 -16.37 37.11 6.71
N ASN A 26 -16.63 35.82 6.95
CA ASN A 26 -16.53 35.19 8.26
C ASN A 26 -15.18 34.49 8.50
N TYR A 27 -14.19 34.66 7.62
CA TYR A 27 -12.86 34.09 7.81
C TYR A 27 -12.16 34.68 9.04
N PHE A 28 -12.01 33.85 10.06
CA PHE A 28 -11.29 34.19 11.28
C PHE A 28 -9.81 33.85 11.11
N LEU A 29 -8.96 34.88 10.94
CA LEU A 29 -7.50 34.82 10.80
C LEU A 29 -7.00 34.29 9.44
N THR A 30 -6.20 35.12 8.74
CA THR A 30 -5.65 34.92 7.38
C THR A 30 -4.52 33.86 7.32
N SER A 31 -4.73 32.68 7.89
CA SER A 31 -3.73 31.62 7.83
C SER A 31 -3.66 30.99 6.44
N SER A 32 -4.76 31.02 5.69
CA SER A 32 -4.82 30.56 4.30
C SER A 32 -4.92 31.75 3.34
N VAL A 33 -4.02 31.78 2.35
CA VAL A 33 -4.04 32.78 1.26
C VAL A 33 -5.15 32.48 0.24
N ASN A 34 -5.67 31.25 0.24
CA ASN A 34 -6.59 30.77 -0.78
C ASN A 34 -8.05 30.88 -0.31
N ALA A 35 -8.91 31.40 -1.16
CA ALA A 35 -10.36 31.32 -1.00
C ALA A 35 -10.91 30.14 -1.81
N GLY A 36 -11.53 29.18 -1.12
CA GLY A 36 -12.00 27.94 -1.74
C GLY A 36 -12.02 26.77 -0.77
N TYR A 37 -12.14 25.57 -1.32
CA TYR A 37 -12.14 24.33 -0.56
C TYR A 37 -10.96 23.44 -0.95
N ARG A 38 -10.41 22.73 0.03
CA ARG A 38 -9.46 21.65 -0.20
C ARG A 38 -10.21 20.32 -0.18
N ILE A 39 -10.10 19.55 -1.27
CA ILE A 39 -10.85 18.33 -1.51
C ILE A 39 -9.86 17.17 -1.61
N LEU A 40 -10.24 16.00 -1.08
CA LEU A 40 -9.47 14.77 -1.15
C LEU A 40 -10.38 13.60 -1.52
N LEU A 41 -9.99 12.83 -2.53
CA LEU A 41 -10.62 11.56 -2.88
C LEU A 41 -9.88 10.43 -2.18
N HIS A 42 -10.57 9.69 -1.32
CA HIS A 42 -9.99 8.57 -0.56
C HIS A 42 -11.03 7.50 -0.27
N GLU A 43 -10.57 6.31 0.14
CA GLU A 43 -11.47 5.22 0.56
C GLU A 43 -12.25 5.61 1.82
N PRO A 44 -13.51 5.17 2.00
CA PRO A 44 -14.36 5.58 3.13
C PRO A 44 -13.75 5.38 4.53
N ASP A 45 -12.94 4.33 4.70
CA ASP A 45 -12.33 3.97 5.99
C ASP A 45 -10.91 4.51 6.19
N ALA A 46 -10.33 5.16 5.18
CA ALA A 46 -9.01 5.76 5.26
C ALA A 46 -9.02 7.06 6.10
N ILE A 47 -7.92 7.34 6.79
CA ILE A 47 -7.68 8.63 7.43
C ILE A 47 -7.41 9.68 6.34
N PRO A 48 -8.12 10.82 6.33
CA PRO A 48 -7.95 11.84 5.31
C PRO A 48 -6.62 12.59 5.49
N LEU A 49 -5.63 12.27 4.66
CA LEU A 49 -4.33 12.95 4.61
C LEU A 49 -4.38 14.19 3.70
N MET A 50 -5.13 15.22 4.12
CA MET A 50 -5.38 16.44 3.35
C MET A 50 -4.10 17.18 2.93
N ASP A 51 -3.06 17.17 3.76
CA ASP A 51 -1.81 17.90 3.51
C ASP A 51 -1.09 17.39 2.25
N THR A 52 -1.06 16.07 2.05
CA THR A 52 -0.22 15.42 1.02
C THR A 52 -0.97 15.12 -0.27
N SER A 53 -2.28 14.90 -0.20
CA SER A 53 -3.05 14.33 -1.32
C SER A 53 -4.29 15.13 -1.69
N GLY A 54 -4.58 16.22 -0.97
CA GLY A 54 -5.69 17.12 -1.31
C GLY A 54 -5.35 18.08 -2.44
N PHE A 55 -6.36 18.45 -3.23
CA PHE A 55 -6.29 19.53 -4.22
C PHE A 55 -7.21 20.69 -3.81
N ASN A 56 -6.96 21.88 -4.36
CA ASN A 56 -7.76 23.06 -4.06
C ASN A 56 -8.75 23.32 -5.21
N ALA A 57 -9.96 23.72 -4.86
CA ALA A 57 -10.98 24.24 -5.76
C ALA A 57 -11.33 25.67 -5.31
N GLY A 58 -11.12 26.64 -6.20
CA GLY A 58 -11.30 28.06 -5.91
C GLY A 58 -12.77 28.49 -5.93
N ALA A 59 -13.10 29.53 -5.17
CA ALA A 59 -14.41 30.18 -5.30
C ALA A 59 -14.52 30.95 -6.63
N GLY A 60 -15.75 31.15 -7.11
CA GLY A 60 -16.07 31.80 -8.39
C GLY A 60 -16.03 30.88 -9.62
N GLU A 61 -15.64 29.62 -9.43
CA GLU A 61 -15.47 28.65 -10.50
C GLU A 61 -16.49 27.50 -10.41
N SER A 62 -16.76 26.90 -11.57
CA SER A 62 -17.30 25.55 -11.68
C SER A 62 -16.14 24.59 -11.92
N VAL A 63 -15.98 23.63 -11.02
CA VAL A 63 -14.90 22.65 -11.03
C VAL A 63 -15.49 21.26 -11.30
N LEU A 64 -15.09 20.69 -12.44
CA LEU A 64 -15.40 19.34 -12.86
C LEU A 64 -14.23 18.41 -12.48
N VAL A 65 -14.53 17.37 -11.72
CA VAL A 65 -13.59 16.39 -11.22
C VAL A 65 -14.02 15.01 -11.73
N GLY A 66 -13.45 14.64 -12.87
CA GLY A 66 -13.56 13.28 -13.40
C GLY A 66 -12.51 12.38 -12.75
N PHE A 67 -12.92 11.27 -12.15
CA PHE A 67 -12.00 10.37 -11.46
C PHE A 67 -12.16 8.90 -11.85
N GLU A 68 -11.10 8.13 -11.60
CA GLU A 68 -10.99 6.69 -11.86
C GLU A 68 -10.46 5.97 -10.63
N LYS A 69 -10.95 4.75 -10.40
CA LYS A 69 -10.45 3.87 -9.34
C LYS A 69 -9.28 3.05 -9.89
N ASN A 70 -8.15 3.06 -9.18
CA ASN A 70 -7.00 2.20 -9.46
C ASN A 70 -6.69 1.34 -8.25
N GLU A 71 -6.46 0.05 -8.47
CA GLU A 71 -6.02 -0.90 -7.46
C GLU A 71 -4.57 -1.30 -7.72
N PHE A 72 -3.74 -1.24 -6.69
CA PHE A 72 -2.34 -1.61 -6.75
C PHE A 72 -2.10 -2.81 -5.87
N VAL A 73 -1.61 -3.90 -6.46
CA VAL A 73 -1.20 -5.12 -5.76
C VAL A 73 0.30 -5.27 -5.90
N ARG A 74 1.01 -5.18 -4.77
CA ARG A 74 2.47 -5.26 -4.65
C ARG A 74 2.89 -6.59 -4.04
N LEU A 75 4.16 -6.93 -4.20
CA LEU A 75 4.73 -8.14 -3.63
C LEU A 75 5.41 -7.85 -2.29
N PRO A 76 5.22 -8.72 -1.28
CA PRO A 76 5.97 -8.65 -0.04
C PRO A 76 7.42 -9.10 -0.23
N ALA A 77 8.21 -9.03 0.84
CA ALA A 77 9.55 -9.59 0.85
C ALA A 77 9.50 -11.10 0.51
N PRO A 78 10.46 -11.65 -0.28
CA PRO A 78 11.72 -11.04 -0.72
C PRO A 78 11.64 -10.23 -2.03
N TYR A 79 10.50 -10.20 -2.72
CA TYR A 79 10.38 -9.58 -4.05
C TYR A 79 10.06 -8.09 -4.01
N GLY A 80 9.52 -7.59 -2.90
CA GLY A 80 9.24 -6.18 -2.67
C GLY A 80 9.23 -5.81 -1.19
N ASP A 81 8.77 -4.60 -0.89
CA ASP A 81 8.70 -4.05 0.47
C ASP A 81 7.28 -3.50 0.72
N CYS A 82 6.34 -4.42 0.96
CA CYS A 82 4.99 -4.09 1.38
C CYS A 82 4.57 -4.92 2.60
N GLU A 83 3.60 -4.39 3.34
CA GLU A 83 3.01 -5.02 4.52
C GLU A 83 1.75 -5.80 4.12
N ASP A 84 1.74 -7.11 4.37
CA ASP A 84 0.63 -8.03 4.05
C ASP A 84 -0.22 -8.36 5.28
N ASN A 85 -0.50 -7.34 6.09
CA ASN A 85 -1.35 -7.46 7.27
C ASN A 85 -2.67 -6.72 7.02
N PRO A 86 -3.83 -7.40 7.05
CA PRO A 86 -5.13 -6.78 6.80
C PRO A 86 -5.52 -5.73 7.85
N ASN A 87 -4.98 -5.82 9.07
CA ASN A 87 -5.23 -4.86 10.14
C ASN A 87 -4.30 -3.63 10.08
N TYR A 88 -3.33 -3.63 9.19
CA TYR A 88 -2.39 -2.54 9.03
C TYR A 88 -2.82 -1.61 7.90
N ARG A 89 -2.85 -0.30 8.16
CA ARG A 89 -3.09 0.74 7.16
C ARG A 89 -1.97 1.75 7.16
N TYR A 90 -1.49 2.12 5.97
CA TYR A 90 -0.39 3.08 5.82
C TYR A 90 -0.77 4.47 6.36
N ASP A 91 -1.97 4.94 6.05
CA ASP A 91 -2.49 6.24 6.49
C ASP A 91 -2.61 6.33 8.01
N GLN A 92 -3.01 5.23 8.66
CA GLN A 92 -3.07 5.13 10.12
C GLN A 92 -1.67 5.13 10.74
N CYS A 93 -0.71 4.41 10.16
CA CYS A 93 0.67 4.41 10.62
C CYS A 93 1.28 5.82 10.59
N ILE A 94 1.15 6.53 9.46
CA ILE A 94 1.66 7.90 9.31
C ILE A 94 0.97 8.88 10.27
N SER A 95 -0.36 8.77 10.41
CA SER A 95 -1.13 9.62 11.32
C SER A 95 -0.71 9.41 12.79
N ASN A 96 -0.54 8.16 13.21
CA ASN A 96 -0.05 7.82 14.54
C ASN A 96 1.39 8.30 14.76
N CYS A 97 2.28 8.13 13.77
CA CYS A 97 3.65 8.61 13.87
C CYS A 97 3.73 10.14 14.05
N LYS A 98 2.92 10.90 13.29
CA LYS A 98 2.78 12.36 13.46
C LYS A 98 2.28 12.71 14.87
N ARG A 99 1.24 12.01 15.33
CA ARG A 99 0.68 12.21 16.68
C ARG A 99 1.73 11.98 17.76
N ASP A 100 2.48 10.89 17.64
CA ASP A 100 3.47 10.48 18.65
C ASP A 100 4.66 11.45 18.66
N TYR A 101 5.05 12.01 17.51
CA TYR A 101 6.02 13.10 17.41
C TYR A 101 5.58 14.34 18.19
N PHE A 102 4.36 14.83 17.96
CA PHE A 102 3.84 16.00 18.69
C PHE A 102 3.68 15.71 20.18
N PHE A 103 3.28 14.49 20.54
CA PHE A 103 3.19 14.09 21.93
C PHE A 103 4.57 14.01 22.60
N GLU A 104 5.60 13.50 21.93
CA GLU A 104 6.98 13.43 22.45
C GLU A 104 7.51 14.83 22.78
N LYS A 105 7.32 15.79 21.85
CA LYS A 105 7.88 17.15 21.93
C LYS A 105 7.05 18.13 22.73
N CYS A 106 5.73 18.13 22.57
CA CYS A 106 4.82 19.10 23.17
C CYS A 106 3.98 18.53 24.32
N LYS A 107 4.08 17.23 24.61
CA LYS A 107 3.31 16.53 25.68
C LYS A 107 1.79 16.69 25.58
N CYS A 108 1.29 17.00 24.39
CA CYS A 108 -0.11 17.19 24.09
C CYS A 108 -0.41 16.72 22.67
N ARG A 109 -1.69 16.49 22.39
CA ARG A 109 -2.18 16.02 21.10
C ARG A 109 -3.11 17.06 20.46
N PRO A 110 -2.91 17.43 19.18
CA PRO A 110 -3.87 18.24 18.44
C PRO A 110 -5.24 17.55 18.31
N ILE A 111 -6.32 18.34 18.23
CA ILE A 111 -7.71 17.85 18.28
C ILE A 111 -8.06 16.87 17.15
N TYR A 112 -7.48 17.07 15.96
CA TYR A 112 -7.77 16.29 14.76
C TYR A 112 -7.15 14.88 14.74
N PHE A 113 -6.21 14.57 15.63
CA PHE A 113 -5.71 13.20 15.79
C PHE A 113 -6.66 12.36 16.65
N LYS A 114 -6.58 11.03 16.55
CA LYS A 114 -7.29 10.12 17.48
C LYS A 114 -6.38 9.72 18.64
N GLY A 115 -6.95 9.50 19.83
CA GLY A 115 -6.23 8.98 20.99
C GLY A 115 -6.74 9.55 22.32
N THR A 116 -6.26 8.97 23.43
CA THR A 116 -6.67 9.32 24.81
C THR A 116 -5.78 10.36 25.47
N SER A 117 -4.66 10.73 24.85
CA SER A 117 -3.74 11.76 25.36
C SER A 117 -4.42 13.13 25.49
N ARG A 118 -3.93 13.95 26.43
CA ARG A 118 -4.41 15.32 26.67
C ARG A 118 -4.39 16.16 25.38
N LEU A 119 -5.48 16.90 25.16
CA LEU A 119 -5.57 17.87 24.07
C LEU A 119 -4.68 19.09 24.32
N CYS A 120 -4.03 19.59 23.27
CA CYS A 120 -3.29 20.85 23.33
C CYS A 120 -4.24 22.03 23.53
N ASN A 121 -3.86 22.98 24.39
CA ASN A 121 -4.55 24.26 24.49
C ASN A 121 -4.15 25.20 23.32
N PRO A 122 -4.87 26.30 23.07
CA PRO A 122 -4.56 27.19 21.95
C PRO A 122 -3.13 27.78 21.99
N VAL A 123 -2.61 28.05 23.18
CA VAL A 123 -1.25 28.59 23.36
C VAL A 123 -0.19 27.56 22.98
N GLU A 124 -0.36 26.30 23.37
CA GLU A 124 0.53 25.18 23.03
C GLU A 124 0.51 24.87 21.54
N ILE A 125 -0.66 25.03 20.89
CA ILE A 125 -0.77 24.88 19.44
C ILE A 125 0.14 25.93 18.76
N ILE A 126 -0.01 27.21 19.11
CA ILE A 126 0.75 28.32 18.52
C ILE A 126 2.24 28.24 18.86
N ALA A 127 2.58 28.06 20.14
CA ALA A 127 3.96 28.14 20.61
C ALA A 127 4.76 26.85 20.37
N CYS A 128 4.12 25.68 20.30
CA CYS A 128 4.82 24.39 20.16
C CYS A 128 4.47 23.66 18.87
N ILE A 129 3.19 23.46 18.56
CA ILE A 129 2.79 22.61 17.41
C ILE A 129 3.18 23.25 16.07
N TYR A 130 2.83 24.51 15.82
CA TYR A 130 3.13 25.20 14.57
C TYR A 130 4.63 25.21 14.19
N PRO A 131 5.56 25.66 15.06
CA PRO A 131 6.99 25.66 14.69
C PRO A 131 7.54 24.25 14.47
N ARG A 132 7.03 23.25 15.22
CA ARG A 132 7.47 21.85 15.09
C ARG A 132 6.88 21.14 13.87
N THR A 133 5.80 21.68 13.30
CA THR A 133 5.19 21.15 12.08
C THR A 133 6.15 21.30 10.90
N THR A 134 6.75 22.48 10.73
CA THR A 134 7.76 22.72 9.69
C THR A 134 9.00 21.85 9.90
N GLU A 135 9.46 21.70 11.15
CA GLU A 135 10.57 20.79 11.48
C GLU A 135 10.25 19.34 11.12
N TYR A 136 9.03 18.88 11.40
CA TYR A 136 8.58 17.53 11.04
C TYR A 136 8.59 17.30 9.53
N PHE A 137 8.19 18.30 8.73
CA PHE A 137 8.22 18.23 7.27
C PHE A 137 9.63 18.27 6.68
N VAL A 138 10.54 19.03 7.29
CA VAL A 138 11.94 19.15 6.84
C VAL A 138 12.78 17.95 7.29
N SER A 139 12.51 17.40 8.47
CA SER A 139 13.13 16.15 8.91
C SER A 139 12.63 15.01 8.03
N ASN A 140 13.54 14.15 7.55
CA ASN A 140 13.22 13.09 6.60
C ASN A 140 12.20 12.11 7.21
N GLN A 141 10.90 12.31 6.93
CA GLN A 141 9.77 11.58 7.53
C GLN A 141 9.96 10.06 7.48
N GLN A 142 10.57 9.58 6.40
CA GLN A 142 10.77 8.16 6.13
C GLN A 142 11.84 7.51 7.03
N SER A 143 12.77 8.30 7.57
CA SER A 143 13.77 7.80 8.53
C SER A 143 13.22 7.65 9.95
N ARG A 144 12.17 8.41 10.30
CA ARG A 144 11.57 8.40 11.64
C ARG A 144 10.38 7.46 11.73
N CYS A 145 9.57 7.39 10.68
CA CYS A 145 8.39 6.53 10.62
C CYS A 145 8.68 5.32 9.74
N ASN A 146 8.82 4.14 10.35
CA ASN A 146 8.94 2.87 9.62
C ASN A 146 7.56 2.37 9.12
N CYS A 147 6.87 3.19 8.34
CA CYS A 147 5.55 2.88 7.79
C CYS A 147 5.69 2.34 6.36
N ARG A 148 5.52 1.02 6.20
CA ARG A 148 5.48 0.36 4.89
C ARG A 148 4.13 0.57 4.21
N ARG A 149 4.09 0.54 2.89
CA ARG A 149 2.81 0.55 2.15
C ARG A 149 2.16 -0.83 2.25
N GLN A 150 0.83 -0.87 2.20
CA GLN A 150 0.10 -2.13 2.12
C GLN A 150 0.35 -2.81 0.76
N CYS A 151 0.32 -4.13 0.75
CA CYS A 151 0.45 -4.89 -0.49
C CYS A 151 -0.75 -4.65 -1.42
N SER A 152 -1.97 -4.51 -0.88
CA SER A 152 -3.14 -4.05 -1.64
C SER A 152 -3.50 -2.61 -1.25
N GLU A 153 -3.61 -1.72 -2.23
CA GLU A 153 -3.95 -0.31 -2.02
C GLU A 153 -4.84 0.22 -3.15
N THR A 154 -5.97 0.83 -2.79
CA THR A 154 -6.83 1.55 -3.73
C THR A 154 -6.43 3.03 -3.78
N LYS A 155 -6.32 3.60 -4.97
CA LYS A 155 -6.13 5.04 -5.19
C LYS A 155 -7.08 5.59 -6.23
N PHE A 156 -7.47 6.84 -6.06
CA PHE A 156 -8.28 7.58 -7.02
C PHE A 156 -7.38 8.53 -7.80
N THR A 157 -7.31 8.36 -9.12
CA THR A 157 -6.70 9.35 -10.02
C THR A 157 -7.80 10.25 -10.55
N TYR A 158 -7.53 11.54 -10.66
CA TYR A 158 -8.53 12.50 -11.11
C TYR A 158 -7.92 13.48 -12.11
N SER A 159 -8.78 14.00 -12.98
CA SER A 159 -8.50 15.12 -13.87
C SER A 159 -9.43 16.28 -13.50
N LEU A 160 -8.87 17.48 -13.42
CA LEU A 160 -9.63 18.69 -13.12
C LEU A 160 -9.91 19.46 -14.41
N SER A 161 -11.11 20.00 -14.52
CA SER A 161 -11.46 21.00 -15.53
C SER A 161 -12.22 22.13 -14.84
N THR A 162 -11.76 23.35 -15.01
CA THR A 162 -12.36 24.53 -14.37
C THR A 162 -12.90 25.48 -15.42
N SER A 163 -13.99 26.14 -15.09
CA SER A 163 -14.59 27.18 -15.91
C SER A 163 -15.24 28.21 -15.02
N ARG A 164 -15.22 29.48 -15.43
CA ARG A 164 -15.96 30.52 -14.72
C ARG A 164 -17.47 30.22 -14.75
N LEU A 165 -18.17 30.57 -13.68
CA LEU A 165 -19.62 30.57 -13.67
C LEU A 165 -20.16 31.56 -14.72
N SER A 166 -21.23 31.17 -15.44
CA SER A 166 -21.83 32.04 -16.43
C SER A 166 -22.71 33.11 -15.78
N ASP A 167 -22.75 34.30 -16.36
CA ASP A 167 -23.58 35.43 -15.88
C ASP A 167 -25.07 35.04 -15.76
N LEU A 168 -25.55 34.15 -16.62
CA LEU A 168 -26.92 33.63 -16.57
C LEU A 168 -27.15 32.75 -15.34
N THR A 169 -26.17 31.93 -14.95
CA THR A 169 -26.23 31.10 -13.75
C THR A 169 -26.15 31.97 -12.51
N ILE A 170 -25.28 32.99 -12.51
CA ILE A 170 -25.19 33.98 -11.43
C ILE A 170 -26.54 34.67 -11.20
N LYS A 171 -27.22 35.11 -12.26
CA LYS A 171 -28.55 35.75 -12.19
C LYS A 171 -29.67 34.85 -11.65
N LYS A 172 -29.48 33.51 -11.60
CA LYS A 172 -30.47 32.60 -10.98
C LYS A 172 -30.46 32.71 -9.45
N PHE A 173 -29.35 33.09 -8.85
CA PHE A 173 -29.23 33.32 -7.40
C PHE A 173 -29.78 34.70 -7.06
N LYS A 174 -31.12 34.82 -7.00
CA LYS A 174 -31.82 36.10 -6.77
C LYS A 174 -31.54 36.75 -5.42
N GLU A 175 -31.00 36.00 -4.47
CA GLU A 175 -30.79 36.43 -3.08
C GLU A 175 -29.37 36.93 -2.81
N LEU A 176 -28.43 36.77 -3.75
CA LEU A 176 -27.02 37.14 -3.59
C LEU A 176 -26.60 38.20 -4.62
N THR A 177 -25.62 39.03 -4.28
CA THR A 177 -25.03 39.96 -5.25
C THR A 177 -24.12 39.22 -6.23
N GLU A 178 -23.95 39.76 -7.44
CA GLU A 178 -23.05 39.21 -8.46
C GLU A 178 -21.62 39.06 -7.93
N ASN A 179 -21.13 40.06 -7.19
CA ASN A 179 -19.83 40.03 -6.55
C ASN A 179 -19.72 38.96 -5.44
N ASP A 180 -20.78 38.74 -4.67
CA ASP A 180 -20.80 37.67 -3.64
C ASP A 180 -20.72 36.28 -4.27
N ILE A 181 -21.33 36.09 -5.44
CA ILE A 181 -21.32 34.81 -6.15
C ILE A 181 -19.93 34.54 -6.73
N GLU A 182 -19.33 35.52 -7.38
CA GLU A 182 -17.98 35.39 -7.96
C GLU A 182 -16.90 35.19 -6.91
N THR A 183 -17.09 35.73 -5.70
CA THR A 183 -16.10 35.61 -4.63
C THR A 183 -16.36 34.43 -3.71
N ASN A 184 -17.61 34.01 -3.47
CA ASN A 184 -17.89 33.01 -2.45
C ASN A 184 -18.42 31.67 -2.95
N ILE A 185 -19.03 31.61 -4.14
CA ILE A 185 -19.70 30.39 -4.60
C ILE A 185 -18.75 29.53 -5.42
N LEU A 186 -18.67 28.25 -5.06
CA LEU A 186 -17.99 27.20 -5.82
C LEU A 186 -19.03 26.15 -6.24
N VAL A 187 -19.04 25.78 -7.52
CA VAL A 187 -19.81 24.63 -8.01
C VAL A 187 -18.84 23.48 -8.25
N LEU A 188 -19.00 22.38 -7.52
CA LEU A 188 -18.13 21.21 -7.60
C LEU A 188 -18.91 20.01 -8.13
N ASN A 189 -18.45 19.43 -9.22
CA ASN A 189 -19.03 18.26 -9.86
C ASN A 189 -18.02 17.11 -9.83
N LEU A 190 -18.35 16.04 -9.11
CA LEU A 190 -17.52 14.85 -8.93
C LEU A 190 -18.16 13.68 -9.66
N TYR A 191 -17.48 13.07 -10.61
CA TYR A 191 -18.04 11.97 -11.38
C TYR A 191 -16.99 10.93 -11.81
N TYR A 192 -17.43 9.70 -12.03
CA TYR A 192 -16.59 8.66 -12.62
C TYR A 192 -16.46 8.88 -14.13
N HIS A 193 -15.23 8.86 -14.66
CA HIS A 193 -14.99 8.87 -16.11
C HIS A 193 -15.57 7.61 -16.76
N THR A 194 -15.26 6.46 -16.16
CA THR A 194 -15.83 5.17 -16.50
C THR A 194 -16.05 4.39 -15.19
N LEU A 195 -16.92 3.38 -15.21
CA LEU A 195 -17.10 2.47 -14.07
C LEU A 195 -16.08 1.32 -14.05
N GLU A 196 -15.14 1.36 -14.98
CA GLU A 196 -14.02 0.44 -15.01
C GLU A 196 -12.97 0.86 -14.00
N TYR A 197 -12.30 -0.11 -13.40
CA TYR A 197 -11.15 0.14 -12.53
C TYR A 197 -9.91 -0.53 -13.13
N LYS A 198 -8.76 0.09 -12.93
CA LYS A 198 -7.48 -0.45 -13.40
C LYS A 198 -6.79 -1.16 -12.25
N GLU A 199 -6.46 -2.43 -12.44
CA GLU A 199 -5.69 -3.21 -11.47
C GLU A 199 -4.24 -3.36 -11.95
N THR A 200 -3.29 -2.87 -11.17
CA THR A 200 -1.85 -3.01 -11.44
C THR A 200 -1.25 -4.01 -10.47
N THR A 201 -0.95 -5.21 -10.95
CA THR A 201 -0.33 -6.28 -10.17
C THR A 201 1.15 -6.40 -10.48
N VAL A 202 2.00 -6.30 -9.45
CA VAL A 202 3.43 -6.58 -9.56
C VAL A 202 3.64 -8.09 -9.51
N LYS A 203 4.33 -8.63 -10.52
CA LYS A 203 4.72 -10.04 -10.59
C LYS A 203 6.24 -10.16 -10.58
N PRO A 204 6.81 -11.23 -10.00
CA PRO A 204 8.25 -11.43 -10.04
C PRO A 204 8.71 -11.53 -11.49
N ALA A 205 9.83 -10.87 -11.83
CA ALA A 205 10.36 -10.89 -13.19
C ALA A 205 10.76 -12.30 -13.65
N TYR A 206 11.09 -13.17 -12.70
CA TYR A 206 11.53 -14.52 -12.98
C TYR A 206 10.89 -15.49 -11.98
N SER A 207 10.18 -16.49 -12.50
CA SER A 207 9.54 -17.52 -11.70
C SER A 207 10.46 -18.73 -11.55
N ILE A 208 10.23 -19.54 -10.51
CA ILE A 208 10.98 -20.80 -10.30
C ILE A 208 10.80 -21.75 -11.50
N LEU A 209 9.65 -21.71 -12.16
CA LEU A 209 9.40 -22.49 -13.37
C LEU A 209 10.26 -22.00 -14.54
N ALA A 210 10.43 -20.69 -14.69
CA ALA A 210 11.33 -20.13 -15.70
C ALA A 210 12.79 -20.54 -15.41
N LEU A 211 13.20 -20.53 -14.13
CA LEU A 211 14.53 -21.01 -13.71
C LEU A 211 14.77 -22.46 -14.12
N LEU A 212 13.81 -23.34 -13.82
CA LEU A 212 13.91 -24.75 -14.15
C LEU A 212 13.90 -24.99 -15.66
N ALA A 213 13.13 -24.18 -16.41
CA ALA A 213 13.10 -24.23 -17.86
C ALA A 213 14.45 -23.82 -18.47
N ASP A 214 15.07 -22.74 -18.00
CA ASP A 214 16.36 -22.29 -18.53
C ASP A 214 17.51 -23.24 -18.14
N VAL A 215 17.52 -23.74 -16.91
CA VAL A 215 18.50 -24.75 -16.46
C VAL A 215 18.33 -26.05 -17.23
N GLY A 216 17.09 -26.54 -17.35
CA GLY A 216 16.77 -27.74 -18.12
C GLY A 216 17.10 -27.57 -19.60
N GLY A 217 16.83 -26.40 -20.17
CA GLY A 217 17.17 -26.05 -21.55
C GLY A 217 18.68 -26.05 -21.78
N ALA A 218 19.47 -25.49 -20.86
CA ALA A 218 20.92 -25.50 -20.93
C ALA A 218 21.49 -26.94 -20.89
N PHE A 219 20.99 -27.78 -19.98
CA PHE A 219 21.41 -29.19 -19.91
C PHE A 219 20.97 -30.01 -21.14
N GLY A 220 19.76 -29.75 -21.65
CA GLY A 220 19.26 -30.39 -22.86
C GLY A 220 20.07 -30.01 -24.10
N LEU A 221 20.46 -28.74 -24.23
CA LEU A 221 21.25 -28.26 -25.36
C LEU A 221 22.72 -28.71 -25.31
N LEU A 222 23.36 -28.62 -24.13
CA LEU A 222 24.80 -28.89 -24.00
C LEU A 222 25.12 -30.38 -23.84
N LEU A 223 24.31 -31.12 -23.08
CA LEU A 223 24.57 -32.53 -22.77
C LEU A 223 23.65 -33.49 -23.53
N GLY A 224 22.62 -32.99 -24.22
CA GLY A 224 21.55 -33.86 -24.74
C GLY A 224 20.74 -34.52 -23.62
N SER A 225 20.84 -34.01 -22.39
CA SER A 225 20.22 -34.62 -21.20
C SER A 225 18.74 -34.27 -21.14
N THR A 226 17.91 -35.25 -20.80
CA THR A 226 16.48 -35.06 -20.58
C THR A 226 16.15 -35.22 -19.10
N ALA A 227 14.89 -35.00 -18.70
CA ALA A 227 14.48 -35.29 -17.33
C ALA A 227 14.67 -36.79 -16.98
N LEU A 228 14.52 -37.69 -17.97
CA LEU A 228 14.65 -39.13 -17.78
C LEU A 228 16.08 -39.54 -17.43
N THR A 229 17.10 -38.92 -18.05
CA THR A 229 18.50 -39.23 -17.73
C THR A 229 18.87 -38.85 -16.30
N PHE A 230 18.22 -37.83 -15.71
CA PHE A 230 18.37 -37.53 -14.27
C PHE A 230 17.71 -38.59 -13.38
N PHE A 231 16.54 -39.11 -13.75
CA PHE A 231 15.91 -40.22 -13.02
C PHE A 231 16.76 -41.50 -13.08
N GLU A 232 17.31 -41.84 -14.24
CA GLU A 232 18.21 -42.99 -14.40
C GLU A 232 19.49 -42.85 -13.56
N LEU A 233 20.09 -41.66 -13.52
CA LEU A 233 21.23 -41.37 -12.65
C LEU A 233 20.85 -41.53 -11.17
N GLY A 234 19.65 -41.06 -10.79
CA GLY A 234 19.10 -41.21 -9.44
C GLY A 234 18.92 -42.67 -9.04
N ASP A 235 18.31 -43.48 -9.90
CA ASP A 235 18.11 -44.91 -9.65
C ASP A 235 19.44 -45.65 -9.53
N TRP A 236 20.40 -45.36 -10.41
CA TRP A 236 21.74 -45.94 -10.35
C TRP A 236 22.45 -45.58 -9.03
N LEU A 237 22.38 -44.32 -8.60
CA LEU A 237 22.95 -43.86 -7.33
C LEU A 237 22.31 -44.57 -6.13
N LEU A 238 20.98 -44.70 -6.11
CA LEU A 238 20.26 -45.38 -5.03
C LEU A 238 20.65 -46.86 -4.93
N VAL A 239 20.69 -47.59 -6.05
CA VAL A 239 21.11 -48.99 -6.08
C VAL A 239 22.57 -49.14 -5.66
N SER A 240 23.46 -48.27 -6.14
CA SER A 240 24.88 -48.27 -5.78
C SER A 240 25.07 -48.04 -4.28
N LEU A 241 24.41 -47.02 -3.71
CA LEU A 241 24.44 -46.76 -2.26
C LEU A 241 23.88 -47.93 -1.46
N PHE A 242 22.73 -48.49 -1.86
CA PHE A 242 22.13 -49.64 -1.18
C PHE A 242 23.07 -50.85 -1.22
N SER A 243 23.68 -51.14 -2.36
CA SER A 243 24.64 -52.24 -2.51
C SER A 243 25.92 -52.02 -1.68
N TYR A 244 26.41 -50.78 -1.59
CA TYR A 244 27.54 -50.41 -0.75
C TYR A 244 27.24 -50.59 0.73
N PHE A 245 26.08 -50.10 1.20
CA PHE A 245 25.63 -50.30 2.58
C PHE A 245 25.38 -51.78 2.89
N HIS A 246 24.83 -52.55 1.95
CA HIS A 246 24.60 -53.99 2.12
C HIS A 246 25.92 -54.77 2.20
N LYS A 247 26.92 -54.47 1.36
CA LYS A 247 28.27 -55.05 1.46
C LYS A 247 28.92 -54.71 2.80
N LYS A 248 28.87 -53.46 3.23
CA LYS A 248 29.41 -53.02 4.53
C LYS A 248 28.71 -53.69 5.72
N PHE A 249 27.41 -53.97 5.60
CA PHE A 249 26.66 -54.72 6.62
C PHE A 249 27.00 -56.21 6.61
N LEU A 250 27.22 -56.83 5.45
CA LEU A 250 27.66 -58.21 5.32
C LEU A 250 29.09 -58.43 5.84
N GLU A 251 30.02 -57.52 5.56
CA GLU A 251 31.40 -57.56 6.11
C GLU A 251 31.41 -57.46 7.65
N LYS A 252 30.47 -56.71 8.23
CA LYS A 252 30.29 -56.61 9.68
C LYS A 252 29.74 -57.90 10.31
N LYS A 253 29.01 -58.74 9.55
CA LYS A 253 28.58 -60.07 10.00
C LYS A 253 29.68 -61.13 9.88
N VAL A 254 30.54 -61.04 8.86
CA VAL A 254 31.64 -62.00 8.66
C VAL A 254 32.74 -61.87 9.74
N SER A 255 32.95 -60.67 10.28
CA SER A 255 33.94 -60.43 11.34
C SER A 255 33.54 -60.96 12.74
N VAL A 256 32.28 -61.36 12.95
CA VAL A 256 31.81 -61.93 14.23
C VAL A 256 31.89 -63.47 14.27
N THR A 257 32.11 -64.13 13.12
CA THR A 257 32.18 -65.61 13.04
C THR A 257 33.62 -66.07 12.88
N LYS A 258 34.47 -65.86 13.90
CA LYS A 258 35.80 -66.50 13.98
C LYS A 258 35.66 -67.77 14.82
N VAL A 259 35.59 -68.91 14.15
CA VAL A 259 35.41 -70.24 14.76
C VAL A 259 36.73 -70.70 15.40
N GLU A 260 36.71 -71.06 16.68
CA GLU A 260 37.82 -71.73 17.38
C GLU A 260 37.98 -73.18 16.89
N PRO A 261 39.22 -73.68 16.67
CA PRO A 261 39.44 -75.05 16.24
C PRO A 261 39.23 -76.03 17.41
N ILE A 262 38.42 -77.06 17.17
CA ILE A 262 38.23 -78.19 18.09
C ILE A 262 39.42 -79.14 17.92
N ILE A 263 40.31 -79.19 18.91
CA ILE A 263 41.29 -80.27 19.06
C ILE A 263 40.56 -81.45 19.73
N THR A 264 40.40 -82.56 19.01
CA THR A 264 40.05 -83.84 19.64
C THR A 264 41.23 -84.79 19.57
N GLU A 265 41.91 -84.92 20.71
CA GLU A 265 42.70 -86.10 21.05
C GLU A 265 41.82 -87.35 20.98
N LYS A 266 42.30 -88.39 20.30
CA LYS A 266 41.95 -89.78 20.63
C LYS A 266 43.20 -90.63 20.61
N ASN A 267 43.58 -91.04 21.82
CA ASN A 267 44.69 -91.91 22.14
C ASN A 267 44.43 -93.38 21.74
N THR A 268 45.55 -94.03 21.40
CA THR A 268 45.95 -95.43 21.62
C THR A 268 45.16 -96.59 21.01
N LYS A 269 45.83 -97.30 20.09
CA LYS A 269 46.55 -98.53 20.44
C LYS A 269 47.83 -98.68 19.64
#